data_AF-A0A7J6CV92-F1
#
_entry.id   AF-A0A7J6CV92-F1
#
_cell.length_a   1.000
_cell.length_b   1.000
_cell.length_c   1.000
_cell.angle_alpha   90.00
_cell.angle_beta   90.00
_cell.angle_gamma   90.00
#
_symmetry.space_group_name_H-M   'P 1'
#
loop_
_entity.id
_entity.type
_entity.pdbx_description
1 polymer ?
#
loop_
_entity_poly.entity_id
_entity_poly.type
_entity_poly.pdbx_seq_one_letter_code
_entity_poly.pdbx_strand_id
1 'polypeptide(L)'
;MARVLLMGLFSVDILLKSNLKGGVSKLDPCADRRKALDPRKLQALLDTVVNQFPTAKEADVRKSINGRICELRHQLKSKSVLV
;
A
#
# COMPACT_ATOMS: atom_id res chain seq x y z
N MET A 1 -10.41 -8.28 2.02
CA MET A 1 -9.26 -9.19 2.26
C MET A 1 -7.90 -8.50 2.07
N ALA A 2 -7.55 -8.01 0.88
CA ALA A 2 -6.23 -7.44 0.59
C ALA A 2 -5.73 -6.39 1.60
N ARG A 3 -6.61 -5.46 2.03
CA ARG A 3 -6.28 -4.43 3.04
C ARG A 3 -5.89 -5.03 4.40
N VAL A 4 -6.52 -6.12 4.82
CA VAL A 4 -6.24 -6.80 6.09
C VAL A 4 -4.90 -7.53 6.02
N LEU A 5 -4.69 -8.31 4.94
CA LEU A 5 -3.42 -9.00 4.71
C LEU A 5 -2.24 -8.03 4.61
N LEU A 6 -2.44 -6.88 3.95
CA LEU A 6 -1.44 -5.81 3.87
C LEU A 6 -0.98 -5.36 5.27
N MET A 7 -1.92 -5.14 6.18
CA MET A 7 -1.64 -4.69 7.54
C MET A 7 -1.02 -5.79 8.42
N GLY A 8 -1.21 -7.07 8.08
CA GLY A 8 -0.56 -8.20 8.75
C GLY A 8 0.86 -8.47 8.24
N LEU A 9 1.14 -8.21 6.95
CA LEU A 9 2.43 -8.50 6.32
C LEU A 9 3.47 -7.37 6.45
N PHE A 10 2.98 -6.13 6.59
CA PHE A 10 3.81 -4.93 6.63
C PHE A 10 3.41 -4.05 7.82
N SER A 11 4.42 -3.55 8.55
CA SER A 11 4.17 -2.57 9.59
C SER A 11 3.69 -1.24 9.01
N VAL A 12 2.97 -0.46 9.82
CA VAL A 12 2.47 0.87 9.41
C VAL A 12 3.62 1.78 8.97
N ASP A 13 4.77 1.75 9.67
CA ASP A 13 5.96 2.53 9.30
C ASP A 13 6.46 2.19 7.89
N ILE A 14 6.53 0.90 7.55
CA ILE A 14 6.92 0.43 6.21
C ILE A 14 5.92 0.93 5.18
N LEU A 15 4.61 0.82 5.46
CA LEU A 15 3.55 1.25 4.54
C LEU A 15 3.59 2.77 4.28
N LEU A 16 3.87 3.57 5.31
CA LEU A 16 3.97 5.02 5.16
C LEU A 16 5.13 5.42 4.25
N LYS A 17 6.28 4.76 4.38
CA LYS A 17 7.52 5.02 3.64
C LYS A 17 7.63 4.31 2.28
N SER A 18 6.67 3.43 1.96
CA SER A 18 6.74 2.58 0.75
C SER A 18 5.55 2.76 -0.20
N ASN A 19 5.72 2.39 -1.46
CA ASN A 19 4.62 2.23 -2.42
C ASN A 19 4.83 0.92 -3.23
N LEU A 20 3.88 0.54 -4.09
CA LEU A 20 3.97 -0.73 -4.84
C LEU A 20 5.25 -0.91 -5.66
N LYS A 21 5.82 0.16 -6.24
CA LYS A 21 6.98 0.10 -7.16
C LYS A 21 8.16 0.98 -6.73
N GLY A 22 8.06 1.66 -5.60
CA GLY A 22 8.95 2.76 -5.20
C GLY A 22 8.77 4.02 -6.06
N GLY A 23 9.63 5.00 -5.83
CA GLY A 23 9.67 6.25 -6.60
C GLY A 23 8.89 7.40 -5.97
N VAL A 24 8.80 8.49 -6.73
CA VAL A 24 8.19 9.76 -6.32
C VAL A 24 6.69 9.75 -6.68
N SER A 25 5.89 10.46 -5.90
CA SER A 25 4.48 10.65 -6.22
C SER A 25 4.33 11.42 -7.53
N LYS A 26 3.54 10.91 -8.48
CA LYS A 26 3.23 11.66 -9.71
C LYS A 26 2.40 12.91 -9.46
N LEU A 27 1.63 12.90 -8.37
CA LEU A 27 0.76 14.01 -7.97
C LEU A 27 1.51 15.07 -7.16
N ASP A 28 2.66 14.70 -6.60
CA ASP A 28 3.48 15.59 -5.76
C ASP A 28 4.96 15.27 -6.02
N PRO A 29 5.57 15.89 -7.05
CA PRO A 29 6.96 15.67 -7.41
C PRO A 29 7.96 16.10 -6.32
N CYS A 30 7.54 16.97 -5.40
CA CYS A 30 8.34 17.42 -4.27
C CYS A 30 8.28 16.46 -3.08
N ALA A 31 7.40 15.46 -3.12
CA ALA A 31 7.30 14.46 -2.05
C ALA A 31 8.54 13.56 -1.98
N ASP A 32 8.85 13.11 -0.76
CA ASP A 32 9.92 12.15 -0.53
C ASP A 32 9.79 10.91 -1.41
N ARG A 33 10.94 10.47 -1.93
CA ARG A 33 11.03 9.23 -2.72
C ARG A 33 10.70 8.04 -1.81
N ARG A 34 9.69 7.27 -2.20
CA ARG A 34 9.24 6.09 -1.45
C ARG A 34 9.98 4.84 -1.89
N LYS A 35 10.15 3.91 -0.95
CA LYS A 35 10.71 2.58 -1.23
C LYS A 35 9.67 1.68 -1.90
N ALA A 36 10.11 0.68 -2.63
CA ALA A 36 9.20 -0.38 -3.08
C ALA A 36 8.83 -1.27 -1.89
N LEU A 37 7.61 -1.80 -1.88
CA LEU A 37 7.27 -2.91 -0.98
C LEU A 37 8.13 -4.12 -1.31
N ASP A 38 8.40 -4.96 -0.31
CA ASP A 38 9.07 -6.23 -0.53
C ASP A 38 8.31 -7.03 -1.59
N PRO A 39 8.97 -7.37 -2.72
CA PRO A 39 8.28 -7.94 -3.87
C PRO A 39 7.76 -9.35 -3.58
N ARG A 40 8.43 -10.13 -2.72
CA ARG A 40 8.01 -11.48 -2.37
C ARG A 40 6.75 -11.47 -1.50
N LYS A 41 6.72 -10.61 -0.48
CA LYS A 41 5.53 -10.42 0.37
C LYS A 41 4.35 -9.85 -0.41
N LEU A 42 4.62 -8.90 -1.31
CA LEU A 42 3.59 -8.34 -2.17
C LEU A 42 3.01 -9.41 -3.11
N GLN A 43 3.86 -10.22 -3.75
CA GLN A 43 3.39 -11.30 -4.64
C GLN A 43 2.57 -12.32 -3.87
N ALA A 44 3.04 -12.79 -2.70
CA ALA A 44 2.30 -13.73 -1.87
C ALA A 44 0.92 -13.20 -1.47
N LEU A 45 0.80 -11.90 -1.17
CA LEU A 45 -0.49 -11.26 -0.90
C LEU A 45 -1.40 -11.30 -2.14
N LEU A 46 -0.88 -10.92 -3.31
CA LEU A 46 -1.64 -10.91 -4.56
C LEU A 46 -2.14 -12.31 -4.91
N ASP A 47 -1.26 -13.31 -4.87
CA ASP A 47 -1.58 -14.70 -5.15
C ASP A 47 -2.66 -15.22 -4.19
N THR A 48 -2.51 -14.93 -2.88
CA THR A 48 -3.51 -15.32 -1.86
C THR A 48 -4.88 -14.76 -2.18
N VAL A 49 -4.97 -13.47 -2.55
CA VAL A 49 -6.26 -12.83 -2.83
C VAL A 49 -6.86 -13.34 -4.14
N VAL A 50 -6.07 -13.48 -5.21
CA VAL A 50 -6.57 -13.94 -6.51
C VAL A 50 -7.00 -15.41 -6.45
N ASN A 51 -6.23 -16.27 -5.75
CA ASN A 51 -6.58 -17.68 -5.59
C ASN A 51 -7.85 -17.86 -4.75
N GLN A 52 -8.04 -17.03 -3.72
CA GLN A 52 -9.24 -17.09 -2.88
C GLN A 52 -10.47 -16.46 -3.56
N PHE A 53 -10.26 -15.46 -4.42
CA PHE A 53 -11.32 -14.74 -5.12
C PHE A 53 -11.02 -14.73 -6.63
N PRO A 54 -11.37 -15.80 -7.37
CA PRO A 54 -10.99 -15.95 -8.78
C PRO A 54 -11.53 -14.86 -9.72
N THR A 55 -12.59 -14.14 -9.32
CA THR A 55 -13.15 -13.02 -10.07
C THR A 55 -12.40 -11.70 -9.84
N ALA A 56 -11.53 -11.63 -8.83
CA ALA A 56 -10.76 -10.44 -8.51
C ALA A 56 -9.58 -10.30 -9.47
N LYS A 57 -9.52 -9.19 -10.20
CA LYS A 57 -8.37 -8.86 -11.04
C LYS A 57 -7.23 -8.37 -10.16
N GLU A 58 -6.02 -8.83 -10.44
CA GLU A 58 -4.81 -8.39 -9.73
C GLU A 58 -4.67 -6.85 -9.70
N ALA A 59 -5.03 -6.18 -10.79
CA ALA A 59 -5.05 -4.71 -10.88
C ALA A 59 -5.95 -4.06 -9.82
N ASP A 60 -7.12 -4.64 -9.53
CA ASP A 60 -8.04 -4.12 -8.53
C ASP A 60 -7.49 -4.34 -7.12
N VAL A 61 -6.82 -5.47 -6.88
CA VAL A 61 -6.11 -5.76 -5.63
C VAL A 61 -4.99 -4.73 -5.40
N ARG A 62 -4.16 -4.47 -6.41
CA ARG A 62 -3.12 -3.43 -6.37
C ARG A 62 -3.69 -2.04 -6.10
N LYS A 63 -4.81 -1.69 -6.74
CA LYS A 63 -5.52 -0.42 -6.49
C LYS A 63 -6.00 -0.32 -5.04
N SER A 64 -6.54 -1.41 -4.49
CA SER A 64 -6.96 -1.48 -3.09
C SER A 64 -5.80 -1.28 -2.10
N ILE A 65 -4.65 -1.91 -2.36
CA ILE A 65 -3.42 -1.74 -1.56
C ILE A 65 -2.95 -0.28 -1.59
N ASN A 66 -2.83 0.31 -2.77
CA ASN A 66 -2.43 1.72 -2.91
C ASN A 66 -3.41 2.65 -2.19
N GLY A 67 -4.72 2.42 -2.34
CA GLY A 67 -5.74 3.19 -1.63
C GLY A 67 -5.55 3.15 -0.13
N ARG A 68 -5.28 1.96 0.44
CA ARG A 68 -5.04 1.81 1.87
C ARG A 68 -3.79 2.54 2.35
N ILE A 69 -2.70 2.48 1.58
CA ILE A 69 -1.48 3.22 1.90
C ILE A 69 -1.74 4.74 1.91
N CYS A 70 -2.51 5.25 0.93
CA CYS A 70 -2.90 6.65 0.88
C CYS A 70 -3.78 7.05 2.07
N GLU A 71 -4.74 6.22 2.47
CA GLU A 71 -5.56 6.44 3.67
C GLU A 71 -4.70 6.57 4.94
N LEU A 72 -3.73 5.67 5.13
CA LEU A 72 -2.82 5.71 6.29
C LEU A 72 -2.03 7.02 6.35
N ARG A 73 -1.54 7.49 5.20
CA ARG A 73 -0.83 8.77 5.11
C ARG A 73 -1.74 9.95 5.40
N HIS A 74 -2.96 9.92 4.87
CA HIS A 74 -3.94 10.96 5.14
C HIS A 74 -4.26 11.03 6.64
N GLN A 75 -4.49 9.88 7.27
CA GLN A 75 -4.73 9.79 8.72
C GLN A 75 -3.53 10.31 9.54
N LEU A 76 -2.29 10.00 9.14
CA LEU A 76 -1.10 10.53 9.80
C LEU A 76 -1.03 12.06 9.68
N LYS A 77 -1.27 12.61 8.48
CA LYS A 77 -1.27 14.06 8.25
C LYS A 77 -2.36 14.74 9.07
N SER A 78 -3.57 14.22 9.08
CA SER A 78 -4.67 14.78 9.88
C SER A 78 -4.39 14.75 11.38
N LYS A 79 -3.72 13.70 11.89
CA LYS A 79 -3.30 13.64 13.30
C LYS A 79 -2.20 14.65 13.61
N SER A 80 -1.27 14.88 12.69
CA SER A 80 -0.16 15.83 12.86
C SER A 80 -0.60 17.31 12.82
N VAL A 81 -1.80 17.62 12.31
CA VAL A 81 -2.35 18.98 12.24
C VAL A 81 -3.14 19.34 13.50
N LEU A 82 -3.45 18.36 14.35
CA LEU A 82 -4.19 18.53 15.60
C LEU A 82 -3.29 18.62 16.85
N VAL A 83 -1.97 18.70 16.66
CA VAL A 83 -0.95 18.87 17.70
C VAL A 83 -0.19 20.15 17.40
#